data_AF-A0A8X7QUU8-F1
#
_entry.id   AF-A0A8X7QUU8-F1
#
_cell.length_a   1.000
_cell.length_b   1.000
_cell.length_c   1.000
_cell.angle_alpha   90.00
_cell.angle_beta   90.00
_cell.angle_gamma   90.00
#
_symmetry.space_group_name_H-M   'P 1'
#
loop_
_entity.id
_entity.type
_entity.pdbx_description
1 polymer ?
#
loop_
_entity_poly.entity_id
_entity_poly.type
_entity_poly.pdbx_seq_one_letter_code
_entity_poly.pdbx_strand_id
1 'polypeptide(L)'
;MKLSSPFSAKDQAEAAGELCSQTERFNNVRAFFVAEIPDSITRLLTPLSSLGEEVDSNLELQENIVTTLLCISSIEQNRTAVAQNPLVIPQLTKSLKQGTDETRRTSALTLANSETLKALIGVVEEGDLSATKEATYVLFHLFFLSATREKAVSEGLIPALTNMIKSRRYVDMLLSVFVGLTQRGALEEIDDIGFIDDLFSILRNPSCSVTCEVALAMVARVCCLSNTGDRNR
;
A
#
# COMPACT_ATOMS: atom_id res chain seq x y z
N MET A 1 -29.16 7.37 -4.72
CA MET A 1 -28.01 6.45 -4.62
C MET A 1 -28.35 5.38 -3.58
N LYS A 2 -28.57 4.13 -4.01
CA LYS A 2 -29.08 3.01 -3.17
C LYS A 2 -28.04 2.40 -2.21
N LEU A 3 -26.83 2.95 -2.16
CA LEU A 3 -25.71 2.43 -1.35
C LEU A 3 -25.80 2.80 0.16
N SER A 4 -26.82 3.55 0.59
CA SER A 4 -26.86 4.18 1.93
C SER A 4 -28.08 3.80 2.81
N SER A 5 -28.94 2.88 2.38
CA SER A 5 -30.18 2.46 3.08
C SER A 5 -30.16 0.93 3.36
N PRO A 6 -31.06 0.37 4.21
CA PRO A 6 -31.02 -1.04 4.61
C PRO A 6 -31.52 -1.93 3.46
N PHE A 7 -30.75 -1.96 2.39
CA PHE A 7 -30.96 -2.79 1.23
C PHE A 7 -30.36 -4.16 1.52
N SER A 8 -30.97 -5.20 0.95
CA SER A 8 -30.43 -6.56 1.10
C SER A 8 -29.01 -6.63 0.54
N ALA A 9 -28.18 -7.55 1.04
CA ALA A 9 -26.82 -7.75 0.51
C ALA A 9 -26.81 -7.96 -1.03
N LYS A 10 -27.89 -8.52 -1.57
CA LYS A 10 -28.11 -8.69 -3.01
C LYS A 10 -28.30 -7.36 -3.74
N ASP A 11 -29.12 -6.46 -3.21
CA ASP A 11 -29.35 -5.14 -3.80
C ASP A 11 -28.07 -4.28 -3.79
N GLN A 12 -27.25 -4.42 -2.75
CA GLN A 12 -25.94 -3.76 -2.67
C GLN A 12 -24.98 -4.31 -3.72
N ALA A 13 -24.94 -5.63 -3.92
CA ALA A 13 -24.12 -6.27 -4.95
C ALA A 13 -24.53 -5.84 -6.36
N GLU A 14 -25.82 -5.84 -6.66
CA GLU A 14 -26.34 -5.39 -7.97
C GLU A 14 -26.02 -3.91 -8.23
N ALA A 15 -26.21 -3.05 -7.23
CA ALA A 15 -25.89 -1.63 -7.36
C ALA A 15 -24.37 -1.38 -7.52
N ALA A 16 -23.54 -2.15 -6.82
CA ALA A 16 -22.09 -2.08 -6.96
C ALA A 16 -21.64 -2.58 -8.35
N GLY A 17 -22.23 -3.65 -8.86
CA GLY A 17 -21.96 -4.18 -10.20
C GLY A 17 -22.32 -3.18 -11.31
N GLU A 18 -23.48 -2.54 -11.23
CA GLU A 18 -23.87 -1.49 -12.20
C GLU A 18 -22.89 -0.31 -12.14
N LEU A 19 -22.58 0.19 -10.94
CA LEU A 19 -21.64 1.30 -10.78
C LEU A 19 -20.24 0.93 -11.31
N CYS A 20 -19.78 -0.29 -11.03
CA CYS A 20 -18.52 -0.82 -11.54
C CYS A 20 -18.50 -0.74 -13.07
N SER A 21 -19.49 -1.35 -13.74
CA SER A 21 -19.59 -1.33 -15.20
C SER A 21 -19.63 0.09 -15.78
N GLN A 22 -20.37 1.01 -15.14
CA GLN A 22 -20.44 2.41 -15.59
C GLN A 22 -19.08 3.10 -15.46
N THR A 23 -18.37 2.91 -14.34
CA THR A 23 -17.05 3.54 -14.13
C THR A 23 -15.99 2.93 -15.03
N GLU A 24 -16.04 1.65 -15.37
CA GLU A 24 -15.13 1.04 -16.35
C GLU A 24 -15.28 1.68 -17.73
N ARG A 25 -16.51 1.96 -18.14
CA ARG A 25 -16.83 2.44 -19.50
C ARG A 25 -16.71 3.94 -19.68
N PHE A 26 -16.99 4.73 -18.64
CA PHE A 26 -17.27 6.16 -18.79
C PHE A 26 -16.47 7.05 -17.83
N ASN A 27 -15.52 7.82 -18.37
CA ASN A 27 -14.71 8.76 -17.58
C ASN A 27 -15.54 9.87 -16.93
N ASN A 28 -16.62 10.32 -17.56
CA ASN A 28 -17.53 11.31 -16.98
C ASN A 28 -18.24 10.78 -15.73
N VAL A 29 -18.54 9.48 -15.66
CA VAL A 29 -19.11 8.87 -14.45
C VAL A 29 -18.11 8.93 -13.30
N ARG A 30 -16.83 8.60 -13.56
CA ARG A 30 -15.75 8.67 -12.56
C ARG A 30 -15.59 10.07 -11.96
N ALA A 31 -15.58 11.10 -12.82
CA ALA A 31 -15.43 12.49 -12.38
C ALA A 31 -16.69 13.00 -11.66
N PHE A 32 -17.87 12.76 -12.24
CA PHE A 32 -19.17 13.17 -11.67
C PHE A 32 -19.39 12.56 -10.29
N PHE A 33 -19.03 11.29 -10.11
CA PHE A 33 -19.27 10.57 -8.86
C PHE A 33 -18.59 11.24 -7.66
N VAL A 34 -17.39 11.79 -7.83
CA VAL A 34 -16.67 12.46 -6.74
C VAL A 34 -17.07 13.93 -6.63
N ALA A 35 -17.28 14.61 -7.76
CA ALA A 35 -17.59 16.04 -7.78
C ALA A 35 -19.01 16.38 -7.30
N GLU A 36 -20.00 15.58 -7.70
CA GLU A 36 -21.42 15.96 -7.57
C GLU A 36 -22.17 15.18 -6.48
N ILE A 37 -21.58 14.08 -5.99
CA ILE A 37 -22.23 13.23 -4.98
C ILE A 37 -21.51 13.40 -3.63
N PRO A 38 -22.18 13.98 -2.60
CA PRO A 38 -21.59 14.13 -1.28
C PRO A 38 -21.24 12.79 -0.63
N ASP A 39 -20.05 12.72 -0.04
CA ASP A 39 -19.52 11.54 0.66
C ASP A 39 -19.49 10.27 -0.21
N SER A 40 -19.41 10.42 -1.53
CA SER A 40 -19.57 9.29 -2.46
C SER A 40 -18.56 8.17 -2.24
N ILE A 41 -17.31 8.51 -1.92
CA ILE A 41 -16.25 7.54 -1.59
C ILE A 41 -16.59 6.78 -0.29
N THR A 42 -17.03 7.50 0.75
CA THR A 42 -17.48 6.88 2.00
C THR A 42 -18.69 5.97 1.77
N ARG A 43 -19.66 6.41 0.96
CA ARG A 43 -20.84 5.61 0.60
C ARG A 43 -20.49 4.36 -0.20
N LEU A 44 -19.51 4.45 -1.10
CA LEU A 44 -18.99 3.31 -1.85
C LEU A 44 -18.34 2.27 -0.93
N LEU A 45 -17.61 2.72 0.10
CA LEU A 45 -16.88 1.86 1.04
C LEU A 45 -17.69 1.39 2.25
N THR A 46 -18.85 1.98 2.49
CA THR A 46 -19.72 1.65 3.62
C THR A 46 -20.10 0.17 3.65
N PRO A 47 -20.49 -0.48 2.52
CA PRO A 47 -20.81 -1.90 2.52
C PRO A 47 -19.66 -2.79 3.02
N LEU A 48 -18.40 -2.46 2.68
CA LEU A 48 -17.22 -3.19 3.16
C LEU A 48 -16.96 -2.97 4.66
N SER A 49 -17.33 -1.79 5.16
CA SER A 49 -17.17 -1.42 6.58
C SER A 49 -18.23 -2.08 7.47
N SER A 50 -19.46 -2.22 6.96
CA SER A 50 -20.59 -2.81 7.69
C SER A 50 -20.59 -4.35 7.72
N LEU A 51 -19.85 -5.00 6.82
CA LEU A 51 -19.85 -6.46 6.69
C LEU A 51 -19.06 -7.21 7.79
N GLY A 52 -18.37 -6.52 8.72
CA GLY A 52 -17.62 -7.22 9.78
C GLY A 52 -16.62 -8.25 9.23
N GLU A 53 -16.48 -9.42 9.86
CA GLU A 53 -15.68 -10.53 9.31
C GLU A 53 -16.35 -11.25 8.13
N GLU A 54 -17.61 -10.93 7.80
CA GLU A 54 -18.34 -11.55 6.68
C GLU A 54 -17.99 -10.95 5.31
N VAL A 55 -16.94 -10.11 5.20
CA VAL A 55 -16.37 -9.67 3.90
C VAL A 55 -16.05 -10.87 2.99
N ASP A 56 -15.81 -12.05 3.58
CA ASP A 56 -15.61 -13.32 2.88
C ASP A 56 -16.88 -13.88 2.19
N SER A 57 -18.08 -13.38 2.54
CA SER A 57 -19.35 -13.95 2.04
C SER A 57 -19.82 -13.35 0.72
N ASN A 58 -19.28 -12.20 0.29
CA ASN A 58 -19.67 -11.54 -0.96
C ASN A 58 -18.46 -11.00 -1.74
N LEU A 59 -17.68 -11.93 -2.29
CA LEU A 59 -16.49 -11.64 -3.10
C LEU A 59 -16.80 -10.73 -4.30
N GLU A 60 -17.95 -10.90 -4.93
CA GLU A 60 -18.39 -10.09 -6.07
C GLU A 60 -18.62 -8.62 -5.67
N LEU A 61 -19.27 -8.39 -4.53
CA LEU A 61 -19.44 -7.03 -3.98
C LEU A 61 -18.09 -6.38 -3.69
N GLN A 62 -17.16 -7.13 -3.06
CA GLN A 62 -15.83 -6.63 -2.75
C GLN A 62 -15.06 -6.25 -4.01
N GLU A 63 -15.04 -7.13 -5.00
CA GLU A 63 -14.36 -6.91 -6.27
C GLU A 63 -14.93 -5.69 -7.00
N ASN A 64 -16.25 -5.59 -7.12
CA ASN A 64 -16.92 -4.45 -7.75
C ASN A 64 -16.60 -3.14 -7.05
N ILE A 65 -16.60 -3.09 -5.71
CA ILE A 65 -16.28 -1.88 -4.96
C ILE A 65 -14.81 -1.47 -5.16
N VAL A 66 -13.87 -2.42 -5.05
CA VAL A 66 -12.44 -2.15 -5.20
C VAL A 66 -12.12 -1.72 -6.65
N THR A 67 -12.71 -2.35 -7.65
CA THR A 67 -12.56 -1.98 -9.07
C THR A 67 -13.16 -0.62 -9.37
N THR A 68 -14.34 -0.31 -8.82
CA THR A 68 -14.95 1.02 -8.91
C THR A 68 -14.01 2.08 -8.32
N LEU A 69 -13.44 1.83 -7.15
CA LEU A 69 -12.51 2.76 -6.51
C LEU A 69 -11.23 2.97 -7.33
N LEU A 70 -10.67 1.90 -7.91
CA LEU A 70 -9.54 2.00 -8.84
C LEU A 70 -9.89 2.89 -10.02
N CYS A 71 -11.04 2.65 -10.67
CA CYS A 71 -11.51 3.45 -11.80
C CYS A 71 -11.65 4.92 -11.41
N ILE A 72 -12.29 5.22 -10.28
CA ILE A 72 -12.42 6.60 -9.77
C ILE A 72 -11.06 7.25 -9.55
N SER A 73 -10.11 6.52 -8.96
CA SER A 73 -8.75 7.02 -8.66
C SER A 73 -7.88 7.25 -9.91
N SER A 74 -8.26 6.69 -11.06
CA SER A 74 -7.56 6.92 -12.32
C SER A 74 -7.65 8.38 -12.79
N ILE A 75 -8.70 9.09 -12.37
CA ILE A 75 -8.93 10.51 -12.65
C ILE A 75 -8.12 11.35 -11.66
N GLU A 76 -7.21 12.18 -12.17
CA GLU A 76 -6.29 12.99 -11.37
C GLU A 76 -6.99 13.87 -10.32
N GLN A 77 -8.09 14.51 -10.72
CA GLN A 77 -8.90 15.38 -9.86
C GLN A 77 -9.48 14.63 -8.65
N ASN A 78 -9.69 13.31 -8.77
CA ASN A 78 -10.29 12.50 -7.71
C ASN A 78 -9.25 11.97 -6.71
N ARG A 79 -7.96 11.92 -7.08
CA ARG A 79 -6.93 11.20 -6.32
C ARG A 79 -6.77 11.73 -4.90
N THR A 80 -6.80 13.05 -4.73
CA THR A 80 -6.70 13.68 -3.40
C THR A 80 -7.88 13.29 -2.53
N ALA A 81 -9.11 13.33 -3.06
CA ALA A 81 -10.31 12.94 -2.30
C ALA A 81 -10.30 11.46 -1.91
N VAL A 82 -9.79 10.59 -2.80
CA VAL A 82 -9.59 9.16 -2.51
C VAL A 82 -8.54 8.98 -1.42
N ALA A 83 -7.37 9.59 -1.54
CA ALA A 83 -6.27 9.43 -0.59
C ALA A 83 -6.61 9.96 0.82
N GLN A 84 -7.37 11.06 0.91
CA GLN A 84 -7.76 11.67 2.18
C GLN A 84 -8.96 11.00 2.84
N ASN A 85 -9.67 10.10 2.15
CA ASN A 85 -10.81 9.42 2.76
C ASN A 85 -10.33 8.39 3.80
N PRO A 86 -10.78 8.48 5.06
CA PRO A 86 -10.26 7.66 6.15
C PRO A 86 -10.57 6.16 6.02
N LEU A 87 -11.53 5.78 5.15
CA LEU A 87 -11.88 4.37 4.94
C LEU A 87 -11.04 3.71 3.85
N VAL A 88 -10.39 4.47 2.96
CA VAL A 88 -9.71 3.92 1.78
C VAL A 88 -8.56 3.00 2.17
N ILE A 89 -7.58 3.49 2.94
CA ILE A 89 -6.42 2.68 3.34
C ILE A 89 -6.84 1.46 4.17
N PRO A 90 -7.67 1.58 5.22
CA PRO A 90 -8.11 0.42 6.01
C PRO A 90 -8.84 -0.64 5.18
N GLN A 91 -9.80 -0.24 4.34
CA GLN A 91 -10.60 -1.18 3.55
C GLN A 91 -9.78 -1.87 2.47
N LEU A 92 -8.92 -1.12 1.76
CA LEU A 92 -8.04 -1.73 0.75
C LEU A 92 -6.97 -2.63 1.39
N THR A 93 -6.48 -2.30 2.59
CA THR A 93 -5.55 -3.17 3.33
C THR A 93 -6.21 -4.48 3.72
N LYS A 94 -7.48 -4.43 4.15
CA LYS A 94 -8.27 -5.63 4.42
C LYS A 94 -8.47 -6.47 3.16
N SER A 95 -8.88 -5.84 2.05
CA SER A 95 -9.03 -6.49 0.75
C SER A 95 -7.72 -7.08 0.22
N LEU A 96 -6.58 -6.45 0.49
CA LEU A 96 -5.25 -6.96 0.15
C LEU A 96 -4.89 -8.24 0.94
N LYS A 97 -5.36 -8.37 2.19
CA LYS A 97 -5.12 -9.53 3.05
C LYS A 97 -6.02 -10.72 2.72
N GLN A 98 -7.30 -10.45 2.50
CA GLN A 98 -8.36 -11.47 2.51
C GLN A 98 -9.03 -11.70 1.15
N GLY A 99 -8.86 -10.77 0.19
CA GLY A 99 -9.55 -10.83 -1.09
C GLY A 99 -9.06 -11.91 -2.04
N THR A 100 -9.81 -12.08 -3.14
CA THR A 100 -9.41 -12.90 -4.31
C THR A 100 -8.11 -12.38 -4.93
N ASP A 101 -7.44 -13.19 -5.77
CA ASP A 101 -6.24 -12.74 -6.50
C ASP A 101 -6.46 -11.41 -7.25
N GLU A 102 -7.64 -11.27 -7.84
CA GLU A 102 -8.06 -10.04 -8.52
C GLU A 102 -8.27 -8.89 -7.55
N THR A 103 -9.07 -9.09 -6.51
CA THR A 103 -9.32 -8.07 -5.48
C THR A 103 -8.02 -7.58 -4.82
N ARG A 104 -7.09 -8.49 -4.51
CA ARG A 104 -5.78 -8.15 -3.95
C ARG A 104 -4.96 -7.31 -4.92
N ARG A 105 -4.89 -7.71 -6.19
CA ARG A 105 -4.19 -6.96 -7.24
C ARG A 105 -4.78 -5.56 -7.42
N THR A 106 -6.11 -5.46 -7.53
CA THR A 106 -6.82 -4.19 -7.73
C THR A 106 -6.67 -3.26 -6.51
N SER A 107 -6.71 -3.82 -5.30
CA SER A 107 -6.46 -3.07 -4.06
C SER A 107 -5.03 -2.51 -4.04
N ALA A 108 -4.05 -3.34 -4.40
CA ALA A 108 -2.65 -2.92 -4.48
C ALA A 108 -2.43 -1.83 -5.53
N LEU A 109 -3.03 -1.96 -6.72
CA LEU A 109 -2.96 -0.92 -7.76
C LEU A 109 -3.56 0.41 -7.31
N THR A 110 -4.67 0.37 -6.56
CA THR A 110 -5.32 1.58 -6.03
C THR A 110 -4.46 2.25 -4.95
N LEU A 111 -3.86 1.45 -4.06
CA LEU A 111 -2.95 1.92 -3.00
C LEU A 111 -1.62 2.48 -3.56
N ALA A 112 -1.20 2.00 -4.73
CA ALA A 112 -0.01 2.47 -5.42
C ALA A 112 -0.16 3.83 -6.14
N ASN A 113 -1.36 4.42 -6.12
CA ASN A 113 -1.57 5.77 -6.61
C ASN A 113 -0.72 6.78 -5.81
N SER A 114 -0.25 7.88 -6.42
CA SER A 114 0.73 8.81 -5.79
C SER A 114 0.26 9.29 -4.43
N GLU A 115 -0.98 9.75 -4.41
CA GLU A 115 -1.57 10.44 -3.29
C GLU A 115 -1.84 9.45 -2.15
N THR A 116 -2.28 8.23 -2.48
CA THR A 116 -2.47 7.16 -1.51
C THR A 116 -1.14 6.62 -0.99
N LEU A 117 -0.12 6.52 -1.85
CA LEU A 117 1.22 6.10 -1.47
C LEU A 117 1.89 7.13 -0.54
N LYS A 118 1.76 8.43 -0.84
CA LYS A 118 2.16 9.51 0.08
C LYS A 118 1.46 9.40 1.43
N ALA A 119 0.14 9.18 1.42
CA ALA A 119 -0.62 9.02 2.65
C ALA A 119 -0.14 7.80 3.46
N LEU A 120 0.16 6.68 2.80
CA LEU A 120 0.75 5.49 3.44
C LEU A 120 2.12 5.77 4.06
N ILE A 121 2.98 6.50 3.36
CA ILE A 121 4.30 6.89 3.88
C ILE A 121 4.12 7.82 5.09
N GLY A 122 3.21 8.79 5.02
CA GLY A 122 2.88 9.67 6.15
C GLY A 122 2.43 8.90 7.41
N VAL A 123 1.61 7.85 7.26
CA VAL A 123 1.20 6.98 8.38
C VAL A 123 2.39 6.25 9.02
N VAL A 124 3.40 5.89 8.22
CA VAL A 124 4.65 5.31 8.74
C VAL A 124 5.45 6.35 9.52
N GLU A 125 5.53 7.59 9.02
CA GLU A 125 6.23 8.70 9.66
C GLU A 125 5.59 9.17 10.97
N GLU A 126 4.25 9.19 11.03
CA GLU A 126 3.49 9.52 12.25
C GLU A 126 3.75 8.53 13.39
N GLY A 127 4.02 7.27 13.04
CA GLY A 127 4.51 6.27 13.98
C GLY A 127 3.47 5.71 14.96
N ASP A 128 2.17 5.77 14.70
CA ASP A 128 1.18 5.01 15.50
C ASP A 128 1.44 3.50 15.35
N LEU A 129 1.45 2.75 16.46
CA LEU A 129 1.86 1.34 16.45
C LEU A 129 0.97 0.47 15.54
N SER A 130 -0.34 0.62 15.65
CA SER A 130 -1.26 -0.20 14.87
C SER A 130 -1.25 0.22 13.39
N ALA A 131 -1.36 1.51 13.13
CA ALA A 131 -1.42 2.05 11.78
C ALA A 131 -0.12 1.82 11.01
N THR A 132 1.05 2.00 11.64
CA THR A 132 2.33 1.75 10.98
C THR A 132 2.53 0.28 10.63
N LYS A 133 2.04 -0.66 11.45
CA LYS A 133 2.09 -2.10 11.12
C LYS A 133 1.31 -2.39 9.83
N GLU A 134 0.09 -1.84 9.74
CA GLU A 134 -0.78 -2.00 8.57
C GLU A 134 -0.17 -1.33 7.32
N ALA A 135 0.31 -0.10 7.44
CA ALA A 135 0.97 0.61 6.34
C ALA A 135 2.23 -0.13 5.85
N THR A 136 3.04 -0.66 6.77
CA THR A 136 4.23 -1.45 6.41
C THR A 136 3.86 -2.73 5.68
N TYR A 137 2.80 -3.43 6.13
CA TYR A 137 2.28 -4.59 5.44
C TYR A 137 1.87 -4.25 4.00
N VAL A 138 1.16 -3.14 3.79
CA VAL A 138 0.78 -2.66 2.45
C VAL A 138 2.02 -2.38 1.61
N LEU A 139 2.97 -1.59 2.12
CA LEU A 139 4.19 -1.22 1.40
C LEU A 139 5.01 -2.43 0.97
N PHE A 140 5.12 -3.46 1.82
CA PHE A 140 5.76 -4.73 1.48
C PHE A 140 5.08 -5.40 0.27
N HIS A 141 3.75 -5.41 0.21
CA HIS A 141 3.02 -6.01 -0.91
C HIS A 141 3.07 -5.16 -2.18
N LEU A 142 3.01 -3.82 -2.06
CA LEU A 142 3.15 -2.91 -3.19
C LEU A 142 4.51 -3.04 -3.84
N PHE A 143 5.56 -3.26 -3.06
CA PHE A 143 6.93 -3.36 -3.57
C PHE A 143 7.13 -4.46 -4.63
N PHE A 144 6.34 -5.53 -4.58
CA PHE A 144 6.38 -6.58 -5.60
C PHE A 144 5.76 -6.15 -6.94
N LEU A 145 5.01 -5.05 -6.96
CA LEU A 145 4.51 -4.39 -8.18
C LEU A 145 5.56 -3.41 -8.69
N SER A 146 6.31 -3.80 -9.74
CA SER A 146 7.47 -3.07 -10.27
C SER A 146 7.22 -1.58 -10.57
N ALA A 147 6.02 -1.22 -11.04
CA ALA A 147 5.66 0.16 -11.39
C ALA A 147 5.57 1.12 -10.19
N THR A 148 5.48 0.59 -8.97
CA THR A 148 5.22 1.38 -7.75
C THR A 148 6.50 1.74 -7.00
N ARG A 149 7.57 0.99 -7.25
CA ARG A 149 8.86 1.09 -6.56
C ARG A 149 9.52 2.46 -6.73
N GLU A 150 9.80 2.85 -7.98
CA GLU A 150 10.56 4.08 -8.28
C GLU A 150 9.83 5.29 -7.71
N LYS A 151 8.50 5.25 -7.81
CA LYS A 151 7.62 6.24 -7.22
C LYS A 151 7.73 6.26 -5.70
N ALA A 152 7.59 5.12 -5.03
CA ALA A 152 7.70 5.05 -3.57
C ALA A 152 9.05 5.58 -3.06
N VAL A 153 10.15 5.26 -3.75
CA VAL A 153 11.48 5.80 -3.44
C VAL A 153 11.50 7.33 -3.60
N SER A 154 11.00 7.85 -4.73
CA SER A 154 10.94 9.31 -4.96
C SER A 154 10.07 10.08 -3.95
N GLU A 155 9.08 9.40 -3.36
CA GLU A 155 8.16 9.96 -2.37
C GLU A 155 8.70 9.84 -0.93
N GLY A 156 9.95 9.39 -0.75
CA GLY A 156 10.61 9.40 0.56
C GLY A 156 10.43 8.12 1.38
N LEU A 157 10.05 6.99 0.76
CA LEU A 157 9.88 5.73 1.47
C LEU A 157 11.15 5.30 2.23
N ILE A 158 12.33 5.42 1.63
CA ILE A 158 13.58 4.93 2.22
C ILE A 158 13.90 5.67 3.54
N PRO A 159 13.92 7.03 3.58
CA PRO A 159 14.05 7.76 4.84
C PRO A 159 13.01 7.39 5.91
N ALA A 160 11.74 7.26 5.54
CA ALA A 160 10.66 6.94 6.48
C ALA A 160 10.87 5.58 7.16
N LEU A 161 11.21 4.55 6.37
CA LEU A 161 11.47 3.21 6.90
C LEU A 161 12.76 3.17 7.74
N THR A 162 13.82 3.88 7.33
CA THR A 162 15.06 3.97 8.13
C THR A 162 14.82 4.54 9.51
N ASN A 163 14.03 5.62 9.63
CA ASN A 163 13.69 6.23 10.91
C ASN A 163 12.92 5.26 11.83
N MET A 164 12.03 4.45 11.24
CA MET A 164 11.29 3.41 11.99
C MET A 164 12.19 2.27 12.46
N ILE A 165 13.12 1.81 11.62
CA ILE A 165 14.10 0.78 11.98
C ILE A 165 15.01 1.28 13.11
N LYS A 166 15.49 2.53 13.03
CA LYS A 166 16.29 3.18 14.09
C LYS A 166 15.55 3.23 15.41
N SER A 167 14.23 3.39 15.37
CA SER A 167 13.34 3.35 16.53
C SER A 167 13.09 1.92 17.05
N ARG A 168 13.74 0.91 16.49
CA ARG A 168 13.66 -0.52 16.86
C ARG A 168 12.26 -1.13 16.73
N ARG A 169 11.47 -0.64 15.77
CA ARG A 169 10.08 -1.09 15.52
C ARG A 169 10.00 -1.86 14.20
N TYR A 170 9.35 -3.02 14.22
CA TYR A 170 9.11 -3.86 13.02
C TYR A 170 10.37 -4.16 12.19
N VAL A 171 11.51 -4.30 12.86
CA VAL A 171 12.83 -4.36 12.22
C VAL A 171 12.93 -5.52 11.21
N ASP A 172 12.41 -6.69 11.54
CA ASP A 172 12.39 -7.87 10.67
C ASP A 172 11.58 -7.64 9.37
N MET A 173 10.38 -7.08 9.49
CA MET A 173 9.51 -6.78 8.36
C MET A 173 10.11 -5.67 7.48
N LEU A 174 10.57 -4.57 8.09
CA LEU A 174 11.11 -3.42 7.39
C LEU A 174 12.45 -3.71 6.70
N LEU A 175 13.31 -4.51 7.33
CA LEU A 175 14.53 -4.98 6.68
C LEU A 175 14.23 -5.87 5.46
N SER A 176 13.14 -6.63 5.49
CA SER A 176 12.72 -7.44 4.34
C SER A 176 12.31 -6.56 3.15
N VAL A 177 11.64 -5.41 3.40
CA VAL A 177 11.36 -4.40 2.37
C VAL A 177 12.66 -3.82 1.81
N PHE A 178 13.62 -3.52 2.68
CA PHE A 178 14.95 -3.01 2.31
C PHE A 178 15.76 -3.98 1.45
N VAL A 179 15.76 -5.28 1.78
CA VAL A 179 16.34 -6.32 0.91
C VAL A 179 15.71 -6.26 -0.48
N GLY A 180 14.38 -6.16 -0.55
CA GLY A 180 13.68 -5.96 -1.82
C GLY A 180 14.20 -4.73 -2.58
N LEU A 181 14.26 -3.58 -1.91
CA LEU A 181 14.72 -2.30 -2.48
C LEU A 181 16.12 -2.41 -3.09
N THR A 182 17.07 -3.01 -2.36
CA THR A 182 18.44 -3.23 -2.85
C THR A 182 18.55 -4.26 -3.98
N GLN A 183 17.62 -5.21 -4.10
CA GLN A 183 17.54 -6.11 -5.27
C GLN A 183 17.17 -5.37 -6.55
N ARG A 184 16.60 -4.18 -6.39
CA ARG A 184 15.86 -3.46 -7.41
C ARG A 184 16.45 -2.08 -7.70
N GLY A 185 17.68 -1.82 -7.26
CA GLY A 185 18.46 -0.64 -7.63
C GLY A 185 18.59 0.44 -6.56
N ALA A 186 17.85 0.35 -5.44
CA ALA A 186 17.83 1.41 -4.43
C ALA A 186 18.98 1.32 -3.41
N LEU A 187 20.13 0.76 -3.79
CA LEU A 187 21.23 0.56 -2.85
C LEU A 187 21.97 1.87 -2.56
N GLU A 188 22.20 2.70 -3.57
CA GLU A 188 22.90 3.98 -3.43
C GLU A 188 22.12 4.90 -2.48
N GLU A 189 20.80 5.00 -2.64
CA GLU A 189 19.97 5.82 -1.75
C GLU A 189 19.91 5.30 -0.31
N ILE A 190 20.07 3.98 -0.11
CA ILE A 190 20.15 3.36 1.23
C ILE A 190 21.52 3.65 1.87
N ASP A 191 22.59 3.67 1.07
CA ASP A 191 23.95 3.99 1.54
C ASP A 191 24.08 5.48 1.87
N ASP A 192 23.57 6.36 1.00
CA ASP A 192 23.61 7.83 1.15
C ASP A 192 23.01 8.33 2.48
N ILE A 193 22.02 7.61 3.00
CA ILE A 193 21.39 7.93 4.30
C ILE A 193 22.10 7.28 5.51
N GLY A 194 23.23 6.59 5.27
CA GLY A 194 24.06 5.95 6.28
C GLY A 194 23.48 4.67 6.87
N PHE A 195 22.52 4.02 6.19
CA PHE A 195 21.82 2.86 6.77
C PHE A 195 22.72 1.63 6.97
N ILE A 196 23.86 1.56 6.28
CA ILE A 196 24.83 0.46 6.46
C ILE A 196 25.36 0.42 7.90
N ASP A 197 25.64 1.57 8.51
CA ASP A 197 26.07 1.64 9.91
C ASP A 197 24.98 1.16 10.87
N ASP A 198 23.72 1.49 10.55
CA ASP A 198 22.55 1.01 11.29
C ASP A 198 22.41 -0.51 11.20
N LEU A 199 22.71 -1.14 10.05
CA LEU A 199 22.71 -2.60 9.90
C LEU A 199 23.70 -3.26 10.85
N PHE A 200 24.91 -2.72 11.00
CA PHE A 200 25.88 -3.25 11.97
C PHE A 200 25.41 -3.09 13.42
N SER A 201 24.75 -1.97 13.75
CA SER A 201 24.10 -1.75 15.04
C SER A 201 22.97 -2.74 15.31
N ILE A 202 22.23 -3.15 14.29
CA ILE A 202 21.18 -4.18 14.37
C ILE A 202 21.80 -5.56 14.57
N LEU A 203 22.84 -5.91 13.82
CA LEU A 203 23.53 -7.21 13.94
C LEU A 203 24.16 -7.43 15.32
N ARG A 204 24.60 -6.36 15.99
CA ARG A 204 25.14 -6.43 17.35
C ARG A 204 24.09 -6.79 18.39
N ASN A 205 22.83 -6.45 18.15
CA ASN A 205 21.71 -6.74 19.05
C ASN A 205 20.41 -6.96 18.23
N PRO A 206 20.26 -8.15 17.62
CA PRO A 206 19.13 -8.43 16.74
C PRO A 206 17.87 -8.70 17.55
N SER A 207 16.72 -8.25 17.08
CA SER A 207 15.42 -8.51 17.71
C SER A 207 14.98 -9.98 17.64
N CYS A 208 15.41 -10.70 16.59
CA CYS A 208 15.16 -12.12 16.41
C CYS A 208 16.17 -12.73 15.41
N SER A 209 16.18 -14.05 15.25
CA SER A 209 17.04 -14.75 14.28
C SER A 209 16.79 -14.26 12.84
N VAL A 210 15.53 -14.07 12.46
CA VAL A 210 15.14 -13.56 11.13
C VAL A 210 15.74 -12.18 10.87
N THR A 211 15.70 -11.28 11.86
CA THR A 211 16.33 -9.95 11.76
C THR A 211 17.83 -10.07 11.47
N CYS A 212 18.52 -11.00 12.14
CA CYS A 212 19.94 -11.24 11.94
C CYS A 212 20.22 -11.75 10.52
N GLU A 213 19.47 -12.77 10.05
CA GLU A 213 19.62 -13.35 8.71
C GLU A 213 19.39 -12.30 7.60
N VAL A 214 18.32 -11.52 7.73
CA VAL A 214 17.98 -10.47 6.74
C VAL A 214 19.02 -9.36 6.74
N ALA A 215 19.47 -8.89 7.92
CA ALA A 215 20.52 -7.87 8.01
C ALA A 215 21.87 -8.37 7.44
N LEU A 216 22.25 -9.63 7.70
CA LEU A 216 23.44 -10.24 7.11
C LEU A 216 23.35 -10.32 5.59
N ALA A 217 22.18 -10.70 5.05
CA ALA A 217 21.95 -10.75 3.61
C ALA A 217 22.11 -9.36 2.95
N MET A 218 21.67 -8.29 3.62
CA MET A 218 21.89 -6.92 3.16
C MET A 218 23.36 -6.53 3.16
N VAL A 219 24.08 -6.76 4.26
CA VAL A 219 25.52 -6.46 4.36
C VAL A 219 26.31 -7.24 3.30
N ALA A 220 26.02 -8.53 3.12
CA ALA A 220 26.67 -9.32 2.07
C ALA A 220 26.43 -8.73 0.68
N ARG A 221 25.21 -8.26 0.41
CA ARG A 221 24.85 -7.65 -0.87
C ARG A 221 25.58 -6.33 -1.13
N VAL A 222 25.65 -5.46 -0.13
CA VAL A 222 26.46 -4.23 -0.14
C VAL A 222 27.90 -4.57 -0.51
N CYS A 223 28.52 -5.50 0.23
CA CYS A 223 29.92 -5.91 0.03
C CYS A 223 30.17 -6.56 -1.34
N CYS A 224 29.20 -7.28 -1.90
CA CYS A 224 29.33 -7.88 -3.22
C CYS A 224 29.26 -6.84 -4.35
N LEU A 225 28.41 -5.81 -4.20
CA LEU A 225 28.22 -4.78 -5.23
C LEU A 225 29.38 -3.77 -5.27
N SER A 226 29.94 -3.39 -4.12
CA SER A 226 31.16 -2.56 -4.06
C SER A 226 32.37 -3.24 -4.74
N ASN A 227 32.50 -4.56 -4.63
CA ASN A 227 33.52 -5.36 -5.32
C ASN A 227 33.29 -5.52 -6.85
N THR A 228 32.16 -5.04 -7.39
CA THR A 228 31.89 -5.05 -8.83
C THR A 228 32.06 -3.68 -9.49
N GLY A 229 31.89 -2.58 -8.73
CA GLY A 229 32.13 -1.22 -9.23
C GLY A 229 33.60 -0.89 -9.47
N ASP A 230 34.51 -1.48 -8.70
CA ASP A 230 35.97 -1.24 -8.83
C ASP A 230 36.63 -2.00 -9.99
N ARG A 231 35.86 -2.77 -10.77
CA ARG A 231 36.35 -3.52 -11.94
C ARG A 231 36.15 -2.82 -13.29
N ASN A 232 35.50 -1.67 -13.32
CA ASN A 232 35.27 -0.87 -14.55
C ASN A 232 35.75 0.58 -14.39
N ARG A 233 37.00 0.78 -13.92
CA ARG A 233 37.74 2.02 -14.21
C ARG A 233 38.22 2.03 -15.66
#